data_AF-A0A1X7UX01-F1
#
_entry.id   AF-A0A1X7UX01-F1
#
_cell.length_a   1.000
_cell.length_b   1.000
_cell.length_c   1.000
_cell.angle_alpha   90.00
_cell.angle_beta   90.00
_cell.angle_gamma   90.00
#
_symmetry.space_group_name_H-M   'P 1'
#
loop_
_entity.id
_entity.type
_entity.pdbx_description
1 polymer ?
#
loop_
_entity_poly.entity_id
_entity_poly.type
_entity_poly.pdbx_seq_one_letter_code
_entity_poly.pdbx_strand_id
1 'polypeptide(L)'
;AEDTLTSTNPTAAERKDYDKVVKKFEELFKVRKNRCQGSEEPVEQFITSLYSLAEGCEYGDLRETMIWDRIVVGIRDKALSESLQIDTKLTLEDTK
;
A
#
# COMPACT_ATOMS: atom_id res chain seq x y z
N ALA A 1 -14.38 1.37 14.05
CA ALA A 1 -13.75 0.72 12.88
C ALA A 1 -14.81 0.30 11.86
N GLU A 2 -15.66 1.25 11.41
CA GLU A 2 -16.77 0.96 10.46
C GLU A 2 -16.69 1.77 9.15
N ASP A 3 -15.75 2.70 9.00
CA ASP A 3 -15.78 3.65 7.87
C ASP A 3 -14.87 3.33 6.69
N THR A 4 -14.21 2.17 6.65
CA THR A 4 -13.37 1.81 5.49
C THR A 4 -14.14 1.09 4.37
N LEU A 5 -15.40 0.70 4.59
CA LEU A 5 -16.20 -0.13 3.67
C LEU A 5 -17.29 0.62 2.88
N THR A 6 -17.46 1.93 3.07
CA THR A 6 -18.50 2.73 2.38
C THR A 6 -18.17 3.04 0.92
N SER A 7 -16.93 2.83 0.48
CA SER A 7 -16.53 3.19 -0.89
C SER A 7 -17.08 2.26 -1.98
N THR A 8 -17.43 1.00 -1.68
CA THR A 8 -17.87 0.02 -2.70
C THR A 8 -19.35 -0.34 -2.64
N ASN A 9 -20.06 0.09 -1.58
CA ASN A 9 -21.48 -0.16 -1.28
C ASN A 9 -22.06 -1.40 -1.98
N PRO A 10 -21.57 -2.63 -1.66
CA PRO A 10 -22.11 -3.84 -2.24
C PRO A 10 -23.57 -4.04 -1.78
N THR A 11 -24.42 -4.40 -2.73
CA THR A 11 -25.85 -4.66 -2.51
C THR A 11 -26.04 -5.85 -1.56
N ALA A 12 -27.21 -5.94 -0.91
CA ALA A 12 -27.51 -7.01 0.05
C ALA A 12 -27.42 -8.42 -0.57
N ALA A 13 -27.63 -8.56 -1.89
CA ALA A 13 -27.47 -9.81 -2.61
C ALA A 13 -26.00 -10.15 -2.87
N GLU A 14 -25.18 -9.16 -3.22
CA GLU A 14 -23.73 -9.33 -3.44
C GLU A 14 -23.00 -9.68 -2.16
N ARG A 15 -23.41 -9.15 -1.00
CA ARG A 15 -22.81 -9.48 0.30
C ARG A 15 -22.91 -10.96 0.68
N LYS A 16 -23.84 -11.72 0.07
CA LYS A 16 -23.99 -13.17 0.28
C LYS A 16 -23.16 -14.01 -0.69
N ASP A 17 -22.54 -13.37 -1.67
CA ASP A 17 -21.73 -13.98 -2.71
C ASP A 17 -20.28 -13.58 -2.48
N TYR A 18 -19.54 -14.48 -1.83
CA TYR A 18 -18.15 -14.26 -1.42
C TYR A 18 -17.26 -13.87 -2.62
N ASP A 19 -17.42 -14.55 -3.75
CA ASP A 19 -16.60 -14.33 -4.95
C ASP A 19 -16.85 -12.95 -5.55
N LYS A 20 -18.11 -12.48 -5.56
CA LYS A 20 -18.43 -11.11 -6.01
C LYS A 20 -17.86 -10.05 -5.08
N VAL A 21 -17.88 -10.29 -3.78
CA VAL A 21 -17.28 -9.38 -2.79
C VAL A 21 -15.77 -9.30 -2.98
N VAL A 22 -15.09 -10.45 -3.09
CA VAL A 22 -13.64 -10.51 -3.36
C VAL A 22 -13.28 -9.78 -4.65
N LYS A 23 -14.01 -10.02 -5.74
CA LYS A 23 -13.78 -9.34 -7.01
C LYS A 23 -13.91 -7.82 -6.92
N LYS A 24 -14.92 -7.32 -6.19
CA LYS A 24 -15.07 -5.86 -5.94
C LYS A 24 -13.90 -5.29 -5.13
N PHE A 25 -13.39 -6.05 -4.15
CA PHE A 25 -12.17 -5.64 -3.45
C PHE A 25 -10.98 -5.60 -4.39
N GLU A 26 -10.74 -6.64 -5.18
CA GLU A 26 -9.65 -6.65 -6.17
C GLU A 26 -9.74 -5.48 -7.15
N GLU A 27 -10.95 -5.15 -7.63
CA GLU A 27 -11.19 -4.00 -8.49
C GLU A 27 -10.91 -2.67 -7.77
N LEU A 28 -11.30 -2.52 -6.50
CA LEU A 28 -10.97 -1.33 -5.70
C LEU A 28 -9.46 -1.20 -5.47
N PHE A 29 -8.77 -2.31 -5.19
CA PHE A 29 -7.32 -2.35 -5.04
C PHE A 29 -6.58 -2.09 -6.37
N LYS A 30 -7.18 -2.44 -7.51
CA LYS A 30 -6.67 -2.04 -8.84
C LYS A 30 -6.86 -0.54 -9.11
N VAL A 31 -7.96 0.06 -8.64
CA VAL A 31 -8.29 1.49 -8.82
C VAL A 31 -7.50 2.40 -7.88
N ARG A 32 -7.25 1.98 -6.64
CA ARG A 32 -6.28 2.63 -5.75
C ARG A 32 -4.89 2.38 -6.31
N LYS A 33 -4.45 3.25 -7.24
CA LYS A 33 -3.11 3.24 -7.81
C LYS A 33 -2.08 3.10 -6.69
N ASN A 34 -1.50 1.90 -6.56
CA ASN A 34 -0.31 1.72 -5.76
C ASN A 34 0.76 2.63 -6.39
N ARG A 35 1.23 3.59 -5.61
CA ARG A 35 2.25 4.53 -6.06
C ARG A 35 3.55 3.74 -6.26
N CYS A 36 4.00 3.63 -7.50
CA CYS A 36 5.28 3.00 -7.87
C CYS A 36 6.24 4.06 -8.41
N GLN A 37 7.53 3.89 -8.18
CA GLN A 37 8.59 4.77 -8.68
C GLN A 37 8.57 4.82 -10.22
N GLY A 38 8.59 6.03 -10.79
CA GLY A 38 8.68 6.24 -12.23
C GLY A 38 10.02 5.79 -12.84
N SER A 39 10.07 5.63 -14.16
CA SER A 39 11.28 5.21 -14.89
C SER A 39 12.46 6.17 -14.71
N GLU A 40 12.17 7.47 -14.66
CA GLU A 40 13.15 8.56 -14.53
C GLU A 40 13.04 9.28 -13.17
N GLU A 41 12.29 8.69 -12.24
CA GLU A 41 12.07 9.30 -10.94
C GLU A 41 13.19 8.91 -9.96
N PRO A 42 13.87 9.89 -9.34
CA PRO A 42 14.80 9.64 -8.24
C PRO A 42 14.09 8.96 -7.06
N VAL A 43 14.79 8.06 -6.38
CA VAL A 43 14.19 7.31 -5.25
C VAL A 43 13.76 8.23 -4.12
N GLU A 44 14.50 9.31 -3.89
CA GLU A 44 14.20 10.33 -2.88
C GLU A 44 12.88 11.05 -3.18
N GLN A 45 12.63 11.35 -4.47
CA GLN A 45 11.38 11.99 -4.90
C GLN A 45 10.19 11.03 -4.70
N PHE A 46 10.39 9.75 -5.04
CA PHE A 46 9.40 8.72 -4.80
C PHE A 46 9.06 8.60 -3.31
N ILE A 47 10.07 8.45 -2.45
CA ILE A 47 9.92 8.37 -0.99
C ILE A 47 9.22 9.62 -0.46
N THR A 48 9.66 10.82 -0.84
CA THR A 48 9.03 12.09 -0.41
C THR A 48 7.54 12.11 -0.77
N SER A 49 7.19 11.67 -1.99
CA SER A 49 5.79 11.62 -2.40
C SER A 49 4.94 10.66 -1.56
N LEU A 50 5.51 9.56 -1.06
CA LEU A 50 4.83 8.63 -0.15
C LEU A 50 4.59 9.26 1.22
N TYR A 51 5.57 9.99 1.76
CA TYR A 51 5.41 10.74 3.01
C TYR A 51 4.32 11.80 2.90
N SER A 52 4.29 12.57 1.80
CA SER A 52 3.22 13.55 1.55
C SER A 52 1.84 12.90 1.41
N LEU A 53 1.75 11.72 0.79
CA LEU A 53 0.49 10.96 0.72
C LEU A 53 0.04 10.47 2.10
N ALA A 54 0.99 10.14 2.99
CA ALA A 54 0.69 9.66 4.33
C ALA A 54 0.33 10.78 5.32
N GLU A 55 0.63 12.06 5.03
CA GLU A 55 0.29 13.20 5.91
C GLU A 55 -1.23 13.33 6.15
N GLY A 56 -2.05 12.99 5.16
CA GLY A 56 -3.51 13.01 5.27
C GLY A 56 -4.11 11.75 5.90
N CYS A 57 -3.29 10.80 6.35
CA CYS A 57 -3.75 9.50 6.84
C CYS A 57 -3.58 9.37 8.36
N GLU A 58 -4.62 8.91 9.05
CA GLU A 58 -4.61 8.64 10.49
C GLU A 58 -3.97 7.27 10.81
N TYR A 59 -2.70 7.07 10.44
CA TYR A 59 -2.02 5.79 10.67
C TYR A 59 -1.46 5.61 12.09
N GLY A 60 -1.33 6.70 12.87
CA GLY A 60 -0.70 6.65 14.20
C GLY A 60 0.70 6.04 14.13
N ASP A 61 1.00 5.13 15.05
CA ASP A 61 2.31 4.47 15.17
C ASP A 61 2.68 3.61 13.96
N LEU A 62 1.69 3.23 13.12
CA LEU A 62 1.92 2.42 11.91
C LEU A 62 2.39 3.24 10.71
N ARG A 63 2.42 4.58 10.81
CA ARG A 63 2.73 5.46 9.67
C ARG A 63 4.03 5.06 8.98
N GLU A 64 5.09 4.89 9.75
CA GLU A 64 6.41 4.57 9.24
C GLU A 64 6.45 3.18 8.60
N THR A 65 5.90 2.16 9.26
CA THR A 65 5.79 0.80 8.71
C THR A 65 5.00 0.77 7.40
N MET A 66 3.88 1.49 7.33
CA MET A 66 3.06 1.57 6.12
C MET A 66 3.82 2.24 4.96
N ILE A 67 4.57 3.30 5.23
CA ILE A 67 5.38 3.96 4.21
C ILE A 67 6.50 3.01 3.73
N TRP A 68 7.16 2.30 4.64
CA TRP A 68 8.19 1.32 4.33
C TRP A 68 7.68 0.19 3.44
N ASP A 69 6.55 -0.42 3.78
CA ASP A 69 5.91 -1.45 2.96
C ASP A 69 5.64 -0.93 1.53
N ARG A 70 5.22 0.34 1.41
CA ARG A 70 4.99 0.98 0.11
C ARG A 70 6.27 1.26 -0.66
N ILE A 71 7.36 1.59 0.03
CA ILE A 71 8.68 1.74 -0.61
C ILE A 71 9.10 0.38 -1.18
N VAL A 72 9.12 -0.65 -0.34
CA VAL A 72 9.60 -2.01 -0.71
C VAL A 72 8.86 -2.56 -1.93
N VAL A 73 7.54 -2.45 -1.98
CA VAL A 73 6.74 -2.95 -3.11
C VAL A 73 6.78 -1.99 -4.32
N GLY A 74 6.92 -0.68 -4.06
CA GLY A 74 6.77 0.37 -5.07
C GLY A 74 8.05 0.77 -5.78
N ILE A 75 9.25 0.38 -5.30
CA ILE A 75 10.50 0.69 -5.99
C ILE A 75 10.56 0.07 -7.40
N ARG A 76 11.32 0.74 -8.28
CA ARG A 76 11.49 0.34 -9.67
C ARG A 76 12.37 -0.90 -9.80
N ASP A 77 13.40 -1.02 -8.98
CA ASP A 77 14.30 -2.17 -8.99
C ASP A 77 13.56 -3.41 -8.45
N LYS A 78 13.16 -4.28 -9.37
CA LYS A 78 12.38 -5.47 -9.04
C LYS A 78 13.19 -6.54 -8.32
N ALA A 79 14.47 -6.71 -8.65
CA ALA A 79 15.33 -7.66 -7.96
C ALA A 79 15.56 -7.22 -6.51
N LEU A 80 15.79 -5.93 -6.29
CA LEU A 80 15.89 -5.36 -4.95
C LEU A 80 14.55 -5.46 -4.21
N SER A 81 13.43 -5.14 -4.86
CA SER A 81 12.09 -5.24 -4.28
C SER A 81 11.78 -6.66 -3.80
N GLU A 82 12.08 -7.67 -4.62
CA GLU A 82 11.91 -9.09 -4.27
C GLU A 82 12.80 -9.49 -3.10
N SER A 83 14.07 -9.06 -3.11
CA SER A 83 15.02 -9.35 -2.03
C SER A 83 14.56 -8.74 -0.70
N LEU A 84 14.10 -7.49 -0.71
CA LEU A 84 13.61 -6.77 0.47
C LEU A 84 12.29 -7.37 1.02
N GLN A 85 11.44 -7.94 0.16
CA GLN A 85 10.20 -8.60 0.60
C GLN A 85 10.45 -9.97 1.26
N ILE A 86 11.54 -10.65 0.89
CA ILE A 86 11.94 -11.92 1.49
C ILE A 86 12.61 -11.68 2.85
N ASP A 87 13.37 -10.58 2.97
CA ASP A 87 14.08 -10.22 4.19
C ASP A 87 13.12 -9.59 5.22
N THR A 88 12.45 -10.46 5.96
CA THR A 88 11.47 -10.13 7.02
C THR A 88 12.06 -9.37 8.22
N LYS A 89 13.37 -9.07 8.20
CA LYS A 89 14.09 -8.37 9.27
C LYS A 89 14.22 -6.87 9.07
N LEU A 90 13.72 -6.31 7.98
CA LEU A 90 13.80 -4.87 7.74
C LEU A 90 12.75 -4.07 8.54
N THR A 91 12.59 -4.38 9.82
CA THR A 91 11.89 -3.50 10.75
C THR A 91 12.80 -2.34 11.09
N LEU A 92 12.25 -1.12 11.09
CA LEU A 92 12.87 0.17 11.42
C LEU A 92 13.76 0.22 12.68
N GLU A 93 13.79 -0.85 13.47
CA GLU A 93 14.55 -1.00 14.71
C GLU A 93 16.04 -1.35 14.50
N ASP A 94 16.45 -1.77 13.29
CA ASP A 94 17.83 -2.21 13.01
C ASP A 94 18.82 -1.09 12.65
N THR A 95 18.35 0.17 12.57
CA THR A 95 19.24 1.33 12.48
C THR A 95 19.39 2.01 13.83
N LYS A 96 20.42 1.59 14.58
CA LYS A 96 21.06 2.36 15.66
C LYS A 96 22.43 2.87 15.22
#